data_AF-A0A4Z0HV50-F1
#
_entry.id   AF-A0A4Z0HV50-F1
#
_cell.length_a   1.000
_cell.length_b   1.000
_cell.length_c   1.000
_cell.angle_alpha   90.00
_cell.angle_beta   90.00
_cell.angle_gamma   90.00
#
_symmetry.space_group_name_H-M   'P 1'
#
loop_
_entity.id
_entity.type
_entity.pdbx_description
1 polymer ?
#
loop_
_entity_poly.entity_id
_entity_poly.type
_entity_poly.pdbx_seq_one_letter_code
_entity_poly.pdbx_strand_id
1 'polypeptide(L)'
;MRYIAALLAATSVLAGCAVAGKPTAAPVTDEWRRAVIDAVVGLGTQLGPIGDAMTAPVTNYGALHTACTDLRKYVDSVQPKVLPGPDVAVNNALGEGFDGFRSMADQCEALTPANSSTRLTKLGATMDEAHSHINEGLKLLGIDIPKR
;
A
#
# COMPACT_ATOMS: atom_id res chain seq x y z
N MET A 1 -7.32 50.14 -25.39
CA MET A 1 -8.12 49.23 -24.55
C MET A 1 -7.18 48.55 -23.56
N ARG A 2 -7.58 48.39 -22.29
CA ARG A 2 -7.07 47.43 -21.28
C ARG A 2 -5.53 47.17 -21.19
N TYR A 3 -4.88 47.92 -20.30
CA TYR A 3 -4.21 47.45 -19.05
C TYR A 3 -4.39 45.94 -18.72
N ILE A 4 -3.56 45.18 -17.97
CA ILE A 4 -2.37 45.38 -17.09
C ILE A 4 -1.82 43.95 -16.82
N ALA A 5 -0.57 43.62 -16.43
CA ALA A 5 0.73 44.30 -16.25
C ALA A 5 1.86 43.25 -16.37
N ALA A 6 3.10 43.56 -15.94
CA ALA A 6 4.18 42.60 -15.73
C ALA A 6 4.08 41.89 -14.36
N LEU A 7 4.53 40.63 -14.28
CA LEU A 7 4.80 39.94 -13.02
C LEU A 7 6.29 39.63 -12.88
N LEU A 8 6.98 40.51 -12.16
CA LEU A 8 8.26 40.22 -11.53
C LEU A 8 7.98 39.51 -10.19
N ALA A 9 8.45 38.27 -10.06
CA ALA A 9 8.63 37.59 -8.78
C ALA A 9 9.96 36.81 -8.88
N ALA A 10 11.06 37.50 -8.60
CA ALA A 10 11.68 37.58 -7.27
C ALA A 10 12.70 36.45 -7.07
N THR A 11 13.94 36.75 -7.47
CA THR A 11 15.13 35.98 -7.11
C THR A 11 15.36 36.03 -5.60
N SER A 12 15.13 34.93 -4.90
CA SER A 12 15.59 34.73 -3.51
C SER A 12 16.72 33.71 -3.47
N VAL A 13 17.89 34.12 -3.97
CA VAL A 13 19.16 33.46 -3.63
C VAL A 13 19.46 33.75 -2.16
N LEU A 14 18.90 32.94 -1.26
CA LEU A 14 19.30 32.92 0.14
C LEU A 14 20.52 32.01 0.27
N ALA A 15 21.69 32.64 0.23
CA ALA A 15 22.95 32.02 0.60
C ALA A 15 22.90 31.64 2.09
N GLY A 16 22.52 30.39 2.38
CA GLY A 16 22.59 29.76 3.69
C GLY A 16 23.60 28.61 3.67
N CYS A 17 24.45 28.55 4.68
CA CYS A 17 25.64 27.72 4.85
C CYS A 17 25.66 26.33 4.18
N ALA A 18 26.84 26.00 3.64
CA ALA A 18 27.18 24.74 3.01
C ALA A 18 26.90 23.47 3.84
N VAL A 19 26.23 22.51 3.19
CA VAL A 19 26.57 21.09 3.25
C VAL A 19 26.53 20.56 1.82
N ALA A 20 27.46 19.67 1.44
CA ALA A 20 27.33 18.87 0.21
C ALA A 20 26.18 17.86 0.44
N GLY A 21 24.95 18.34 0.27
CA GLY A 21 23.73 17.64 0.66
C GLY A 21 23.49 16.40 -0.18
N LYS A 22 23.50 15.24 0.49
CA LYS A 22 22.83 14.01 0.04
C LYS A 22 21.47 14.37 -0.58
N PRO A 23 21.03 13.78 -1.70
CA PRO A 23 19.74 14.11 -2.30
C PRO A 23 18.64 13.87 -1.28
N THR A 24 18.15 14.96 -0.69
CA THR A 24 17.02 14.94 0.23
C THR A 24 15.80 14.69 -0.62
N ALA A 25 15.19 13.53 -0.41
CA ALA A 25 13.82 13.24 -0.82
C ALA A 25 12.94 14.48 -0.62
N ALA A 26 12.03 14.73 -1.57
CA ALA A 26 11.03 15.78 -1.39
C ALA A 26 10.29 15.57 -0.06
N PRO A 27 9.89 16.64 0.66
CA PRO A 27 9.21 16.46 1.93
C PRO A 27 7.92 15.63 1.77
N VAL A 28 7.70 14.71 2.70
CA VAL A 28 6.46 13.92 2.83
C VAL A 28 5.28 14.88 2.94
N THR A 29 4.40 14.90 1.92
CA THR A 29 3.19 15.74 1.96
C THR A 29 2.07 15.05 2.73
N ASP A 30 1.24 15.84 3.39
CA ASP A 30 0.04 15.32 4.10
C ASP A 30 -0.95 14.67 3.12
N GLU A 31 -1.01 15.17 1.88
CA GLU A 31 -1.81 14.58 0.80
C GLU A 31 -1.36 13.15 0.46
N TRP A 32 -0.06 12.94 0.25
CA TRP A 32 0.45 11.60 -0.06
C TRP A 32 0.36 10.66 1.16
N ARG A 33 0.67 11.16 2.37
CA ARG A 33 0.45 10.43 3.64
C ARG A 33 -1.00 9.95 3.75
N ARG A 34 -1.97 10.82 3.43
CA ARG A 34 -3.39 10.48 3.45
C ARG A 34 -3.76 9.46 2.37
N ALA A 35 -3.23 9.60 1.15
CA ALA A 35 -3.42 8.61 0.09
C ALA A 35 -2.89 7.21 0.50
N VAL A 36 -1.75 7.13 1.19
CA VAL A 36 -1.24 5.87 1.77
C VAL A 36 -2.20 5.30 2.82
N ILE A 37 -2.72 6.12 3.74
CA ILE A 37 -3.70 5.69 4.75
C ILE A 37 -4.97 5.15 4.08
N ASP A 38 -5.54 5.90 3.15
CA ASP A 38 -6.75 5.50 2.42
C ASP A 38 -6.53 4.21 1.61
N ALA A 39 -5.32 4.01 1.07
CA ALA A 39 -4.91 2.78 0.39
C ALA A 39 -4.84 1.56 1.33
N VAL A 40 -4.29 1.72 2.53
CA VAL A 40 -4.23 0.62 3.51
C VAL A 40 -5.60 0.31 4.11
N VAL A 41 -6.43 1.32 4.37
CA VAL A 41 -7.81 1.14 4.84
C VAL A 41 -8.66 0.41 3.80
N GLY A 42 -8.55 0.78 2.52
CA GLY A 42 -9.24 0.08 1.45
C GLY A 42 -8.72 -1.35 1.24
N LEU A 43 -7.41 -1.58 1.42
CA LEU A 43 -6.84 -2.92 1.40
C LEU A 43 -7.41 -3.80 2.53
N GLY A 44 -7.48 -3.28 3.76
CA GLY A 44 -8.13 -3.96 4.89
C GLY A 44 -9.61 -4.29 4.62
N THR A 45 -10.30 -3.43 3.85
CA THR A 45 -11.69 -3.67 3.42
C THR A 45 -11.81 -4.86 2.46
N GLN A 46 -10.84 -5.08 1.56
CA GLN A 46 -10.84 -6.23 0.64
C GLN A 46 -10.58 -7.58 1.35
N LEU A 47 -9.93 -7.56 2.53
CA LEU A 47 -9.64 -8.78 3.30
C LEU A 47 -10.88 -9.37 4.00
N GLY A 48 -11.92 -8.56 4.26
CA GLY A 48 -13.16 -9.01 4.91
C GLY A 48 -13.86 -10.14 4.14
N PRO A 49 -14.26 -9.93 2.86
CA PRO A 49 -14.90 -10.96 2.04
C PRO A 49 -14.08 -12.25 1.86
N ILE A 50 -12.75 -12.15 1.90
CA ILE A 50 -11.84 -13.32 1.88
C ILE A 50 -12.01 -14.12 3.18
N GLY A 51 -11.96 -13.45 4.33
CA GLY A 51 -12.21 -14.05 5.64
C GLY A 51 -13.59 -14.69 5.75
N ASP A 52 -14.64 -14.01 5.29
CA ASP A 52 -16.02 -14.52 5.28
C ASP A 52 -16.15 -15.80 4.41
N ALA A 53 -15.54 -15.80 3.23
CA ALA A 53 -15.55 -16.96 2.33
C ALA A 53 -14.75 -18.16 2.89
N MET A 54 -13.65 -17.90 3.61
CA MET A 54 -12.83 -18.92 4.28
C MET A 54 -13.52 -19.53 5.51
N THR A 55 -14.24 -18.72 6.29
CA THR A 55 -14.84 -19.09 7.59
C THR A 55 -16.30 -19.55 7.52
N ALA A 56 -16.90 -19.54 6.32
CA ALA A 56 -18.20 -20.16 6.08
C ALA A 56 -18.25 -21.65 6.52
N PRO A 57 -19.42 -22.21 6.91
CA PRO A 57 -19.54 -23.58 7.45
C PRO A 57 -18.93 -24.68 6.55
N VAL A 58 -18.89 -24.42 5.25
CA VAL A 58 -17.96 -25.03 4.30
C VAL A 58 -17.34 -23.88 3.51
N THR A 59 -16.02 -23.87 3.35
CA THR A 59 -15.30 -22.82 2.60
C THR A 59 -15.93 -22.57 1.23
N ASN A 60 -16.35 -21.34 0.97
CA ASN A 60 -17.00 -20.97 -0.27
C ASN A 60 -15.95 -20.55 -1.31
N TYR A 61 -15.38 -21.54 -2.00
CA TYR A 61 -14.34 -21.33 -3.02
C TYR A 61 -14.76 -20.37 -4.16
N GLY A 62 -16.05 -20.29 -4.50
CA GLY A 62 -16.53 -19.35 -5.52
C GLY A 62 -16.51 -17.89 -5.05
N ALA A 63 -16.97 -17.64 -3.82
CA ALA A 63 -16.86 -16.32 -3.20
C ALA A 63 -15.39 -15.94 -2.93
N LEU A 64 -14.58 -16.91 -2.49
CA LEU A 64 -13.15 -16.74 -2.22
C LEU A 64 -12.38 -16.32 -3.48
N HIS A 65 -12.60 -17.00 -4.60
CA HIS A 65 -12.00 -16.68 -5.89
C HIS A 65 -12.37 -15.25 -6.34
N THR A 66 -13.65 -14.86 -6.19
CA THR A 66 -14.11 -13.50 -6.49
C THR A 66 -13.43 -12.45 -5.61
N ALA A 67 -13.44 -12.68 -4.29
CA ALA A 67 -12.85 -11.76 -3.31
C ALA A 67 -11.34 -11.56 -3.52
N CYS A 68 -10.61 -12.64 -3.86
CA CYS A 68 -9.18 -12.56 -4.14
C CYS A 68 -8.87 -11.92 -5.50
N THR A 69 -9.74 -12.13 -6.51
CA THR A 69 -9.69 -11.37 -7.76
C THR A 69 -9.88 -9.86 -7.52
N ASP A 70 -10.78 -9.47 -6.63
CA ASP A 70 -11.06 -8.07 -6.32
C ASP A 70 -9.97 -7.43 -5.43
N LEU A 71 -9.38 -8.17 -4.49
CA LEU A 71 -8.14 -7.77 -3.80
C LEU A 71 -7.02 -7.49 -4.79
N ARG A 72 -6.80 -8.38 -5.78
CA ARG A 72 -5.77 -8.18 -6.81
C ARG A 72 -6.01 -6.88 -7.59
N LYS A 73 -7.22 -6.69 -8.13
CA LYS A 73 -7.60 -5.45 -8.84
C LYS A 73 -7.41 -4.21 -7.96
N TYR A 74 -7.74 -4.31 -6.68
CA TYR A 74 -7.57 -3.21 -5.73
C TYR A 74 -6.09 -2.82 -5.60
N VAL A 75 -5.22 -3.79 -5.32
CA VAL A 75 -3.75 -3.59 -5.23
C VAL A 75 -3.21 -2.98 -6.53
N ASP A 76 -3.48 -3.62 -7.67
CA ASP A 76 -3.04 -3.16 -9.00
C ASP A 76 -3.54 -1.72 -9.32
N SER A 77 -4.68 -1.31 -8.75
CA SER A 77 -5.25 0.03 -8.92
C SER A 77 -4.74 1.10 -7.94
N VAL A 78 -4.18 0.70 -6.80
CA VAL A 78 -3.84 1.63 -5.69
C VAL A 78 -2.35 1.79 -5.50
N GLN A 79 -1.55 0.73 -5.66
CA GLN A 79 -0.09 0.75 -5.59
C GLN A 79 0.51 1.89 -6.46
N PRO A 80 0.17 2.05 -7.76
CA PRO A 80 0.72 3.14 -8.59
C PRO A 80 0.20 4.55 -8.26
N LYS A 81 -0.79 4.70 -7.36
CA LYS A 81 -1.25 6.01 -6.87
C LYS A 81 -0.46 6.50 -5.65
N VAL A 82 0.14 5.56 -4.92
CA VAL A 82 0.88 5.85 -3.67
C VAL A 82 2.38 5.53 -3.78
N LEU A 83 2.83 4.83 -4.83
CA LEU A 83 4.23 4.54 -5.09
C LEU A 83 4.66 4.94 -6.51
N PRO A 84 5.89 5.46 -6.69
CA PRO A 84 6.83 5.85 -5.64
C PRO A 84 6.40 7.17 -4.97
N GLY A 85 6.44 7.18 -3.64
CA GLY A 85 6.35 8.39 -2.83
C GLY A 85 7.72 9.07 -2.64
N PRO A 86 7.77 10.12 -1.80
CA PRO A 86 9.01 10.83 -1.52
C PRO A 86 10.06 10.00 -0.78
N ASP A 87 9.66 9.21 0.23
CA ASP A 87 10.61 8.51 1.11
C ASP A 87 10.95 7.09 0.59
N VAL A 88 12.24 6.81 0.41
CA VAL A 88 12.73 5.53 -0.14
C VAL A 88 12.50 4.35 0.80
N ALA A 89 12.62 4.53 2.11
CA ALA A 89 12.40 3.45 3.07
C ALA A 89 10.91 3.09 3.15
N VAL A 90 10.04 4.10 3.17
CA VAL A 90 8.58 3.90 3.08
C VAL A 90 8.21 3.23 1.75
N ASN A 91 8.82 3.65 0.63
CA ASN A 91 8.55 3.06 -0.69
C ASN A 91 8.89 1.58 -0.75
N ASN A 92 10.03 1.18 -0.18
CA ASN A 92 10.45 -0.23 -0.15
C ASN A 92 9.45 -1.06 0.69
N ALA A 93 9.18 -0.63 1.93
CA ALA A 93 8.28 -1.36 2.83
C ALA A 93 6.84 -1.44 2.30
N LEU A 94 6.28 -0.34 1.80
CA LEU A 94 4.95 -0.37 1.17
C LEU A 94 4.95 -1.17 -0.14
N GLY A 95 6.04 -1.13 -0.92
CA GLY A 95 6.19 -1.91 -2.16
C GLY A 95 6.15 -3.40 -1.90
N GLU A 96 6.99 -3.89 -0.97
CA GLU A 96 7.02 -5.28 -0.49
C GLU A 96 5.66 -5.70 0.09
N GLY A 97 5.00 -4.81 0.85
CA GLY A 97 3.66 -5.05 1.38
C GLY A 97 2.60 -5.24 0.28
N PHE A 98 2.49 -4.31 -0.68
CA PHE A 98 1.54 -4.42 -1.79
C PHE A 98 1.83 -5.64 -2.69
N ASP A 99 3.10 -5.91 -3.01
CA ASP A 99 3.48 -7.09 -3.79
C ASP A 99 3.19 -8.39 -3.04
N GLY A 100 3.34 -8.40 -1.71
CA GLY A 100 2.90 -9.47 -0.83
C GLY A 100 1.39 -9.70 -0.89
N PHE A 101 0.57 -8.64 -0.83
CA PHE A 101 -0.89 -8.77 -0.99
C PHE A 101 -1.33 -9.19 -2.41
N ARG A 102 -0.58 -8.79 -3.45
CA ARG A 102 -0.78 -9.30 -4.82
C ARG A 102 -0.45 -10.79 -4.91
N SER A 103 0.66 -11.22 -4.31
CA SER A 103 1.05 -12.64 -4.19
C SER A 103 0.05 -13.47 -3.36
N MET A 104 -0.51 -12.90 -2.29
CA MET A 104 -1.60 -13.49 -1.52
C MET A 104 -2.84 -13.72 -2.41
N ALA A 105 -3.26 -12.70 -3.16
CA ALA A 105 -4.40 -12.79 -4.04
C ALA A 105 -4.25 -13.91 -5.08
N ASP A 106 -3.09 -14.00 -5.74
CA ASP A 106 -2.78 -15.03 -6.74
C ASP A 106 -2.76 -16.45 -6.13
N GLN A 107 -2.24 -16.59 -4.90
CA GLN A 107 -2.23 -17.86 -4.18
C GLN A 107 -3.63 -18.30 -3.74
N CYS A 108 -4.46 -17.33 -3.31
CA CYS A 108 -5.84 -17.53 -2.93
C CYS A 108 -6.73 -17.89 -4.12
N GLU A 109 -6.58 -17.20 -5.26
CA GLU A 109 -7.34 -17.45 -6.48
C GLU A 109 -7.19 -18.91 -6.96
N ALA A 110 -6.01 -19.48 -6.75
CA ALA A 110 -5.64 -20.86 -7.09
C ALA A 110 -5.96 -21.90 -5.99
N LEU A 111 -6.70 -21.55 -4.93
CA LEU A 111 -7.20 -22.49 -3.92
C LEU A 111 -8.38 -23.31 -4.47
N THR A 112 -8.33 -24.61 -4.20
CA THR A 112 -9.39 -25.57 -4.54
C THR A 112 -9.56 -26.54 -3.37
N PRO A 113 -10.70 -27.25 -3.27
CA PRO A 113 -10.88 -28.31 -2.27
C PRO A 113 -9.77 -29.38 -2.27
N ALA A 114 -9.14 -29.62 -3.41
CA ALA A 114 -8.15 -30.69 -3.60
C ALA A 114 -6.70 -30.30 -3.24
N ASN A 115 -6.39 -29.00 -3.09
CA ASN A 115 -5.01 -28.52 -2.89
C ASN A 115 -4.84 -27.59 -1.67
N SER A 116 -5.87 -27.48 -0.83
CA SER A 116 -6.02 -26.42 0.17
C SER A 116 -5.03 -26.52 1.34
N SER A 117 -4.80 -27.70 1.94
CA SER A 117 -4.08 -27.83 3.22
C SER A 117 -2.71 -27.13 3.26
N THR A 118 -1.76 -27.53 2.41
CA THR A 118 -0.42 -26.90 2.34
C THR A 118 -0.47 -25.48 1.79
N ARG A 119 -1.41 -25.18 0.88
CA ARG A 119 -1.54 -23.85 0.29
C ARG A 119 -2.08 -22.81 1.27
N LEU A 120 -2.96 -23.20 2.19
CA LEU A 120 -3.49 -22.34 3.24
C LEU A 120 -2.39 -21.92 4.24
N THR A 121 -1.49 -22.84 4.60
CA THR A 121 -0.31 -22.48 5.42
C THR A 121 0.59 -21.47 4.71
N LYS A 122 0.84 -21.68 3.41
CA LYS A 122 1.65 -20.74 2.62
C LYS A 122 0.96 -19.38 2.45
N LEU A 123 -0.36 -19.39 2.20
CA LEU A 123 -1.18 -18.18 2.10
C LEU A 123 -1.11 -17.35 3.38
N GLY A 124 -1.28 -17.98 4.54
CA GLY A 124 -1.16 -17.33 5.85
C GLY A 124 0.22 -16.69 6.05
N ALA A 125 1.30 -17.40 5.74
CA ALA A 125 2.65 -16.85 5.82
C ALA A 125 2.84 -15.62 4.91
N THR A 126 2.35 -15.66 3.67
CA THR A 126 2.38 -14.49 2.76
C THR A 126 1.52 -13.33 3.29
N MET A 127 0.38 -13.59 3.93
CA MET A 127 -0.44 -12.55 4.57
C MET A 127 0.28 -11.87 5.72
N ASP A 128 0.91 -12.65 6.61
CA ASP A 128 1.62 -12.14 7.78
C ASP A 128 2.85 -11.31 7.36
N GLU A 129 3.60 -11.77 6.36
CA GLU A 129 4.72 -11.06 5.73
C GLU A 129 4.25 -9.73 5.11
N ALA A 130 3.26 -9.76 4.21
CA ALA A 130 2.70 -8.57 3.56
C ALA A 130 2.16 -7.55 4.57
N HIS A 131 1.48 -8.01 5.63
CA HIS A 131 0.98 -7.16 6.70
C HIS A 131 2.13 -6.52 7.52
N SER A 132 3.20 -7.28 7.79
CA SER A 132 4.40 -6.76 8.46
C SER A 132 5.03 -5.61 7.67
N HIS A 133 5.22 -5.76 6.37
CA HIS A 133 5.80 -4.73 5.50
C HIS A 133 4.92 -3.47 5.40
N ILE A 134 3.59 -3.62 5.30
CA ILE A 134 2.66 -2.47 5.39
C ILE A 134 2.78 -1.76 6.75
N ASN A 135 2.82 -2.51 7.85
CA ASN A 135 2.97 -1.94 9.19
C ASN A 135 4.32 -1.21 9.36
N GLU A 136 5.39 -1.72 8.77
CA GLU A 136 6.69 -1.03 8.73
C GLU A 136 6.60 0.29 7.97
N GLY A 137 6.00 0.31 6.78
CA GLY A 137 5.79 1.52 5.99
C GLY A 137 4.96 2.59 6.72
N LEU A 138 3.86 2.19 7.38
CA LEU A 138 3.06 3.09 8.22
C LEU A 138 3.83 3.64 9.43
N LYS A 139 4.62 2.78 10.10
CA LYS A 139 5.46 3.18 11.23
C LYS A 139 6.55 4.17 10.81
N LEU A 140 7.16 3.97 9.65
CA LEU A 140 8.14 4.90 9.06
C LEU A 140 7.51 6.27 8.73
N LEU A 141 6.22 6.31 8.38
CA LEU A 141 5.46 7.55 8.25
C LEU A 141 5.15 8.22 9.61
N GLY A 142 5.36 7.55 10.74
CA GLY A 142 4.93 8.02 12.06
C GLY A 142 3.43 7.92 12.26
N ILE A 143 2.77 6.94 11.62
CA ILE A 143 1.37 6.59 11.87
C ILE A 143 1.36 5.54 12.99
N ASP A 144 0.77 5.88 14.13
CA ASP A 144 0.59 4.92 15.22
C ASP A 144 -0.41 3.84 14.81
N ILE A 145 0.06 2.60 14.81
CA ILE A 145 -0.76 1.43 14.53
C ILE A 145 -1.36 0.97 15.85
N PRO A 146 -2.69 0.97 16.03
CA PRO A 146 -3.31 0.46 17.24
C PRO A 146 -2.94 -1.01 17.43
N LYS A 147 -2.42 -1.34 18.62
CA LYS A 147 -2.07 -2.73 18.97
C LYS A 147 -3.35 -3.56 19.00
N ARG A 148 -3.31 -4.69 18.28
CA ARG A 148 -4.38 -5.69 18.21
C ARG A 148 -4.54 -6.44 19.53
#